data_AF-R1BFZ6-F1
#
_entry.id   AF-R1BFZ6-F1
#
_cell.length_a   1.000
_cell.length_b   1.000
_cell.length_c   1.000
_cell.angle_alpha   90.00
_cell.angle_beta   90.00
_cell.angle_gamma   90.00
#
_symmetry.space_group_name_H-M   'P 1'
#
loop_
_entity.id
_entity.type
_entity.pdbx_description
1 polymer ?
#
loop_
_entity_poly.entity_id
_entity_poly.type
_entity_poly.pdbx_seq_one_letter_code
_entity_poly.pdbx_strand_id
1 'polypeptide(L)'
;MMIVHEMLHPSSSSGTHYCLPGCKRGRVDDGSLMVACDVCDNWLHLGCLPPAQQPSTDDSFVCPLCVEAKADVYLQSEDMAMLSDALAG
;
A
#
# COMPACT_ATOMS: atom_id res chain seq x y z
N MET A 1 29.53 -20.40 -3.77
CA MET A 1 28.36 -21.02 -4.42
C MET A 1 27.12 -20.32 -3.91
N MET A 2 26.39 -19.68 -4.83
CA MET A 2 25.08 -19.10 -4.59
C MET A 2 24.10 -20.21 -4.21
N ILE A 3 23.25 -19.98 -3.21
CA ILE A 3 21.84 -20.38 -3.25
C ILE A 3 21.05 -19.46 -2.33
N VAL A 4 20.56 -18.41 -2.98
CA VAL A 4 19.41 -17.52 -2.69
C VAL A 4 19.53 -16.50 -1.55
N HIS A 5 19.60 -15.23 -1.99
CA HIS A 5 19.26 -14.03 -1.25
C HIS A 5 17.93 -14.19 -0.49
N GLU A 6 17.94 -13.72 0.76
CA GLU A 6 16.83 -13.03 1.42
C GLU A 6 15.43 -13.68 1.36
N MET A 7 15.23 -14.66 2.23
CA MET A 7 14.00 -14.78 3.03
C MET A 7 13.91 -13.66 4.10
N LEU A 8 14.48 -12.48 3.86
CA LEU A 8 14.40 -11.33 4.75
C LEU A 8 13.11 -10.56 4.47
N HIS A 9 11.97 -11.16 4.81
CA HIS A 9 10.91 -10.35 5.38
C HIS A 9 11.10 -10.38 6.89
N PRO A 10 11.74 -9.36 7.49
CA PRO A 10 12.07 -9.38 8.89
C PRO A 10 10.77 -9.42 9.68
N SER A 11 10.70 -10.35 10.62
CA SER A 11 9.79 -10.27 11.74
C SER A 11 10.06 -8.95 12.47
N SER A 12 9.34 -7.89 12.12
CA SER A 12 9.40 -6.61 12.84
C SER A 12 8.02 -5.96 12.85
N SER A 13 7.20 -6.44 13.80
CA SER A 13 6.29 -5.66 14.65
C SER A 13 5.19 -4.78 14.04
N SER A 14 5.00 -4.75 12.71
CA SER A 14 3.84 -4.14 12.03
C SER A 14 3.76 -4.74 10.63
N GLY A 15 2.88 -5.72 10.41
CA GLY A 15 2.95 -6.65 9.29
C GLY A 15 3.06 -6.01 7.91
N THR A 16 4.09 -6.37 7.15
CA THR A 16 4.16 -6.16 5.70
C THR A 16 3.05 -6.97 5.03
N HIS A 17 1.88 -6.37 4.92
CA HIS A 17 0.72 -7.00 4.33
C HIS A 17 0.85 -7.03 2.82
N TYR A 18 1.36 -8.10 2.24
CA TYR A 18 1.31 -8.27 0.78
C TYR A 18 -0.16 -8.41 0.36
N CYS A 19 -0.67 -7.52 -0.49
CA CYS A 19 -2.05 -7.51 -1.00
C CYS A 19 -3.15 -7.00 -0.03
N LEU A 20 -4.36 -6.85 -0.56
CA LEU A 20 -5.57 -6.33 0.11
C LEU A 20 -6.07 -7.22 1.26
N PRO A 21 -6.79 -6.65 2.24
CA PRO A 21 -7.36 -7.39 3.36
C PRO A 21 -8.34 -8.50 2.99
N GLY A 22 -9.01 -8.39 1.84
CA GLY A 22 -9.89 -9.44 1.33
C GLY A 22 -9.16 -10.58 0.58
N CYS A 23 -7.84 -10.62 0.57
CA CYS A 23 -7.09 -11.61 -0.22
C CYS A 23 -7.27 -13.03 0.35
N LYS A 24 -8.05 -13.86 -0.36
CA LYS A 24 -8.25 -15.29 -0.02
C LYS A 24 -6.98 -16.14 -0.12
N ARG A 25 -5.95 -15.64 -0.79
CA ARG A 25 -4.66 -16.33 -0.98
C ARG A 25 -3.70 -16.17 0.19
N GLY A 26 -4.10 -15.44 1.24
CA GLY A 26 -3.31 -15.36 2.47
C GLY A 26 -2.18 -14.34 2.43
N ARG A 27 -2.26 -13.33 1.54
CA ARG A 27 -1.26 -12.24 1.48
C ARG A 27 0.18 -12.74 1.26
N VAL A 28 0.33 -13.67 0.33
CA VAL A 28 1.62 -14.22 -0.10
C VAL A 28 1.74 -14.08 -1.61
N ASP A 29 2.97 -14.05 -2.11
CA ASP A 29 3.25 -14.24 -3.53
C ASP A 29 3.01 -15.72 -3.88
N ASP A 30 1.96 -15.98 -4.67
CA ASP A 30 1.59 -17.30 -5.17
C ASP A 30 2.06 -17.56 -6.60
N GLY A 31 2.87 -16.65 -7.17
CA GLY A 31 3.26 -16.65 -8.58
C GLY A 31 2.18 -16.10 -9.52
N SER A 32 1.07 -15.57 -8.99
CA SER A 32 0.12 -14.81 -9.80
C SER A 32 0.70 -13.47 -10.24
N LEU A 33 0.08 -12.84 -11.24
CA LEU A 33 0.40 -11.46 -11.60
C LEU A 33 0.15 -10.53 -10.41
N MET A 34 1.20 -9.80 -10.03
CA MET A 34 1.18 -8.77 -8.99
C MET A 34 1.51 -7.41 -9.58
N VAL A 35 0.99 -6.36 -8.96
CA VAL A 35 1.31 -4.96 -9.26
C VAL A 35 1.71 -4.24 -7.98
N ALA A 36 2.74 -3.41 -8.07
CA ALA A 36 3.19 -2.55 -6.98
C ALA A 36 2.41 -1.24 -6.95
N CYS A 37 2.04 -0.77 -5.77
CA CYS A 37 1.41 0.52 -5.60
C CYS A 37 2.45 1.65 -5.48
N ASP A 38 2.34 2.70 -6.32
CA ASP A 38 3.24 3.86 -6.31
C ASP A 38 3.16 4.73 -5.04
N VAL A 39 2.19 4.49 -4.14
CA VAL A 39 1.95 5.30 -2.94
C VAL A 39 2.46 4.64 -1.67
N CYS A 40 2.30 3.32 -1.55
CA CYS A 40 2.65 2.58 -0.34
C CYS A 40 3.67 1.47 -0.58
N ASP A 41 4.21 1.37 -1.79
CA ASP A 41 5.20 0.38 -2.23
C ASP A 41 4.78 -1.08 -1.96
N ASN A 42 3.47 -1.31 -1.89
CA ASN A 42 2.91 -2.59 -1.53
C ASN A 42 2.52 -3.39 -2.78
N TRP A 43 2.63 -4.71 -2.71
CA TRP A 43 2.38 -5.61 -3.83
C TRP A 43 0.99 -6.22 -3.76
N LEU A 44 0.19 -6.07 -4.81
CA LEU A 44 -1.20 -6.52 -4.87
C LEU A 44 -1.41 -7.49 -6.03
N HIS A 45 -2.19 -8.55 -5.82
CA HIS A 45 -2.59 -9.45 -6.90
C HIS A 45 -3.57 -8.74 -7.85
N LEU A 46 -3.33 -8.81 -9.16
CA LEU A 46 -4.27 -8.28 -10.17
C LEU A 46 -5.66 -8.91 -10.05
N GLY A 47 -5.74 -10.18 -9.65
CA GLY A 47 -7.01 -10.88 -9.43
C GLY A 47 -7.74 -10.49 -8.13
N CYS A 48 -7.07 -9.78 -7.22
CA CYS A 48 -7.72 -9.20 -6.04
C CYS A 48 -8.22 -7.76 -6.31
N LEU A 49 -7.81 -7.16 -7.42
CA LEU A 49 -8.25 -5.84 -7.83
C LEU A 49 -9.56 -5.95 -8.64
N PRO A 50 -10.45 -4.94 -8.54
CA PRO A 50 -11.57 -4.84 -9.44
C PRO A 50 -11.08 -4.60 -10.88
N PRO A 51 -11.77 -5.12 -11.90
CA PRO A 51 -11.34 -5.00 -13.31
C PRO A 51 -11.23 -3.55 -13.79
N ALA A 52 -11.97 -2.63 -13.18
CA ALA A 52 -11.89 -1.19 -13.47
C ALA A 52 -10.60 -0.50 -12.97
N GLN A 53 -9.82 -1.16 -12.10
CA GLN A 53 -8.58 -0.62 -11.52
C GLN A 53 -7.36 -1.44 -11.94
N GLN A 54 -7.49 -2.34 -12.92
CA GLN A 54 -6.34 -3.06 -13.46
C GLN A 54 -5.54 -2.08 -14.33
N PRO A 55 -4.29 -1.76 -13.94
CA PRO A 55 -3.46 -0.86 -14.73
C PRO A 55 -3.04 -1.55 -16.02
N SER A 56 -2.90 -0.77 -17.09
CA SER A 56 -2.12 -1.20 -18.26
C SER A 56 -0.66 -1.37 -17.83
N THR A 57 0.11 -2.19 -18.53
CA THR A 57 1.52 -2.50 -18.19
C THR A 57 2.44 -1.29 -18.03
N ASP A 58 2.02 -0.11 -18.47
CA ASP A 58 2.80 1.12 -18.51
C ASP A 58 2.22 2.25 -17.64
N ASP A 59 1.13 2.00 -16.90
CA ASP A 59 0.44 3.02 -16.10
C ASP A 59 0.78 2.92 -14.60
N SER A 60 0.87 4.09 -13.94
CA SER A 60 1.00 4.17 -12.48
C SER A 60 -0.22 3.55 -11.79
N PHE A 61 0.02 2.74 -10.76
CA PHE A 61 -1.03 2.02 -10.05
C PHE A 61 -1.15 2.49 -8.60
N VAL A 62 -2.37 2.87 -8.22
CA VAL A 62 -2.70 3.25 -6.84
C VAL A 62 -3.72 2.28 -6.28
N CYS A 63 -3.39 1.62 -5.17
CA CYS A 63 -4.29 0.67 -4.54
C CYS A 63 -5.50 1.38 -3.89
N PRO A 64 -6.66 0.69 -3.76
CA PRO A 64 -7.87 1.30 -3.22
C PRO A 64 -7.72 1.81 -1.78
N LEU A 65 -6.83 1.20 -0.98
CA LEU A 65 -6.50 1.69 0.36
C LEU A 65 -5.85 3.07 0.31
N CYS A 66 -4.92 3.28 -0.62
CA CYS A 66 -4.27 4.57 -0.81
C CYS A 66 -5.22 5.61 -1.42
N VAL A 67 -6.12 5.19 -2.31
CA VAL A 67 -7.17 6.06 -2.86
C VAL A 67 -8.09 6.56 -1.73
N GLU A 68 -8.55 5.66 -0.86
CA GLU A 68 -9.42 5.99 0.27
C GLU A 68 -8.70 6.82 1.33
N ALA A 69 -7.45 6.47 1.67
CA ALA A 69 -6.63 7.26 2.59
C ALA A 69 -6.42 8.70 2.10
N LYS A 70 -6.24 8.90 0.79
CA LYS A 70 -6.08 10.24 0.21
C LYS A 70 -7.37 11.06 0.26
N ALA A 71 -8.54 10.41 0.22
CA ALA A 71 -9.83 11.07 0.43
C ALA A 71 -9.98 11.57 1.87
N ASP A 72 -9.50 10.80 2.84
CA ASP A 72 -9.54 11.17 4.26
C ASP A 72 -8.57 12.32 4.58
N VAL A 73 -7.35 12.30 4.00
CA VAL A 73 -6.34 13.35 4.18
C VAL A 73 -6.81 14.72 3.63
N TYR A 74 -7.61 14.75 2.55
CA TYR A 74 -8.13 16.02 2.02
C TYR A 74 -9.08 16.70 3.02
N LEU A 75 -9.89 15.93 3.74
CA LEU A 75 -10.85 16.44 4.72
C LEU A 75 -10.24 16.80 6.08
N GLN A 76 -8.98 16.42 6.32
CA GLN A 76 -8.24 16.75 7.55
C GLN A 76 -7.28 17.95 7.36
N SER A 77 -7.24 18.56 6.18
CA SER A 77 -6.25 19.60 5.84
C SER A 77 -6.63 21.04 6.26
N GLU A 78 -7.75 21.26 6.94
CA GLU A 78 -8.16 22.60 7.36
C GLU A 78 -7.76 22.98 8.81
N ASP A 79 -7.18 22.08 9.63
CA ASP A 79 -6.99 22.37 11.08
C ASP A 79 -5.55 22.23 11.67
N MET A 80 -4.54 21.79 10.91
CA MET A 80 -3.21 21.45 11.48
C MET A 80 -2.06 22.45 11.22
N ALA A 81 -2.38 23.73 11.01
CA ALA A 81 -1.37 24.81 10.93
C ALA A 81 -1.52 25.92 12.00
N MET A 82 -2.44 25.80 12.97
CA MET A 82 -2.80 26.91 13.87
C MET A 82 -2.49 26.69 15.36
N LEU A 83 -2.04 25.51 15.79
CA LEU A 83 -1.92 25.19 17.23
C LEU A 83 -0.48 25.20 17.81
N SER A 84 0.56 25.50 17.02
CA SER A 84 1.94 25.61 17.55
C SER A 84 2.35 27.01 18.03
N ASP A 85 1.61 28.08 17.66
CA ASP A 85 1.99 29.48 17.98
C ASP A 85 1.37 30.03 19.28
N ALA A 86 0.44 29.33 19.92
CA ALA A 86 -0.27 29.81 21.11
C ALA A 86 0.39 29.46 22.47
N LEU A 87 1.54 28.78 22.48
CA LEU A 87 2.26 28.38 23.70
C LEU A 87 3.49 29.26 24.00
N ALA A 88 3.63 30.40 23.33
CA ALA A 88 4.65 31.41 23.60
C ALA A 88 4.08 32.64 24.35
N GLY A 89 3.29 32.39 25.40
CA GLY A 89 2.76 33.42 26.32
C GLY A 89 3.18 33.16 27.75
#